data_AF-A0A7W1QUT2-F1
#
_entry.id   AF-A0A7W1QUT2-F1
#
_cell.length_a   1.000
_cell.length_b   1.000
_cell.length_c   1.000
_cell.angle_alpha   90.00
_cell.angle_beta   90.00
_cell.angle_gamma   90.00
#
_symmetry.space_group_name_H-M   'P 1'
#
loop_
_entity.id
_entity.type
_entity.pdbx_description
1 polymer ?
#
loop_
_entity_poly.entity_id
_entity_poly.type
_entity_poly.pdbx_seq_one_letter_code
_entity_poly.pdbx_strand_id
1 'polypeptide(L)'
;VTVLGNHDLHLLTVAAGHRRPHRSDTLAPILVAPDRDELIAWLCARPLVAIEGEYLLVHAGLLPQWTPATALMVSREVQAMLGSAESHAFLRALYGDEPRQWRDTLSGFDRLRVAVNACTRLRFCQENGTMDFGEKRGPAHTPGGYQPWYAHEHRRSARLTIVCGHWSTLDLLLAPNVLMLDSGCLWGGSLTAIRLDDRRVFQVPSLQPLKHAPGPTG
;
A
#
# COMPACT_ATOMS: atom_id res chain seq x y z
N VAL A 1 -12.00 8.84 -5.64
CA VAL A 1 -10.59 9.01 -5.22
C VAL A 1 -9.86 7.67 -5.35
N THR A 2 -8.59 7.65 -5.74
CA THR A 2 -7.78 6.42 -5.88
C THR A 2 -6.38 6.69 -5.32
N VAL A 3 -5.77 5.69 -4.68
CA VAL A 3 -4.40 5.75 -4.15
C VAL A 3 -3.54 4.64 -4.77
N LEU A 4 -2.23 4.87 -4.85
CA LEU A 4 -1.26 3.90 -5.37
C LEU A 4 -0.99 2.78 -4.36
N GLY A 5 -1.00 1.55 -4.84
CA GLY A 5 -0.52 0.37 -4.13
C GLY A 5 0.83 -0.14 -4.62
N ASN A 6 1.33 -1.19 -3.96
CA ASN A 6 2.63 -1.79 -4.27
C ASN A 6 2.65 -2.44 -5.67
N HIS A 7 1.53 -3.02 -6.12
CA HIS A 7 1.42 -3.62 -7.46
C HIS A 7 1.31 -2.56 -8.57
N ASP A 8 0.74 -1.39 -8.27
CA ASP A 8 0.71 -0.26 -9.21
C ASP A 8 2.12 0.27 -9.45
N LEU A 9 2.89 0.47 -8.37
CA LEU A 9 4.29 0.89 -8.47
C LEU A 9 5.17 -0.18 -9.16
N HIS A 10 4.84 -1.46 -8.99
CA HIS A 10 5.47 -2.53 -9.76
C HIS A 10 5.19 -2.39 -11.26
N LEU A 11 3.93 -2.19 -11.65
CA LEU A 11 3.54 -1.93 -13.04
C LEU A 11 4.28 -0.72 -13.61
N LEU A 12 4.32 0.41 -12.88
CA LEU A 12 5.05 1.61 -13.31
C LEU A 12 6.55 1.32 -13.54
N THR A 13 7.17 0.56 -12.65
CA THR A 13 8.60 0.20 -12.78
C THR A 13 8.86 -0.70 -13.98
N VAL A 14 7.97 -1.66 -14.25
CA VAL A 14 8.03 -2.55 -15.41
C VAL A 14 7.80 -1.76 -16.70
N ALA A 15 6.78 -0.90 -16.74
CA ALA A 15 6.50 -0.04 -17.89
C ALA A 15 7.66 0.90 -18.22
N ALA A 16 8.38 1.39 -17.21
CA ALA A 16 9.59 2.21 -17.36
C ALA A 16 10.85 1.42 -17.78
N GLY A 17 10.76 0.07 -17.87
CA GLY A 17 11.85 -0.80 -18.31
C GLY A 17 12.89 -1.13 -17.24
N HIS A 18 12.68 -0.77 -15.97
CA HIS A 18 13.67 -1.00 -14.90
C HIS A 18 13.49 -2.35 -14.20
N ARG A 19 12.44 -3.09 -14.52
CA ARG A 19 12.19 -4.46 -14.06
C ARG A 19 11.56 -5.29 -15.17
N ARG A 20 11.84 -6.59 -15.14
CA ARG A 20 11.10 -7.58 -15.93
C ARG A 20 9.83 -7.98 -15.17
N PRO A 21 8.69 -8.21 -15.86
CA PRO A 21 7.54 -8.85 -15.23
C PRO A 21 7.94 -10.22 -14.66
N HIS A 22 7.36 -10.57 -13.52
CA HIS A 22 7.41 -11.93 -13.01
C HIS A 22 6.54 -12.86 -13.87
N ARG A 23 6.84 -14.17 -13.88
CA ARG A 23 6.10 -15.15 -14.69
C ARG A 23 4.61 -15.24 -14.33
N SER A 24 4.27 -14.94 -13.08
CA SER A 24 2.89 -14.96 -12.58
C SER A 24 2.14 -13.64 -12.78
N ASP A 25 2.78 -12.62 -13.33
CA ASP A 25 2.15 -11.32 -13.52
C ASP A 25 1.17 -11.33 -14.69
N THR A 26 0.05 -10.63 -14.52
CA THR A 26 -0.97 -10.43 -15.55
C THR A 26 -0.90 -9.02 -16.17
N LEU A 27 0.28 -8.42 -16.20
CA LEU A 27 0.50 -7.03 -16.66
C LEU A 27 0.51 -6.89 -18.19
N ALA A 28 0.74 -7.99 -18.94
CA ALA A 28 0.93 -7.93 -20.39
C ALA A 28 -0.22 -7.21 -21.15
N PRO A 29 -1.51 -7.45 -20.86
CA PRO A 29 -2.60 -6.74 -21.53
C PRO A 29 -2.53 -5.22 -21.35
N ILE A 30 -2.07 -4.74 -20.21
CA ILE A 30 -1.89 -3.30 -19.94
C ILE A 30 -0.69 -2.76 -20.72
N LEU A 31 0.41 -3.50 -20.73
CA LEU A 31 1.67 -3.07 -21.35
C LEU A 31 1.64 -3.06 -22.89
N VAL A 32 0.69 -3.77 -23.51
CA VAL A 32 0.51 -3.82 -24.97
C VAL A 32 -0.76 -3.10 -25.43
N ALA A 33 -1.50 -2.48 -24.52
CA ALA A 33 -2.72 -1.76 -24.84
C ALA A 33 -2.45 -0.56 -25.77
N PRO A 34 -3.31 -0.27 -26.75
CA PRO A 34 -3.15 0.91 -27.61
C PRO A 34 -3.08 2.24 -26.85
N ASP A 35 -3.75 2.31 -25.70
CA ASP A 35 -3.84 3.46 -24.79
C ASP A 35 -2.90 3.34 -23.57
N ARG A 36 -1.92 2.42 -23.62
CA ARG A 36 -0.95 2.17 -22.53
C ARG A 36 -0.37 3.46 -21.95
N ASP A 37 0.10 4.37 -22.80
CA ASP A 37 0.79 5.57 -22.32
C ASP A 37 -0.16 6.50 -21.53
N GLU A 38 -1.44 6.57 -21.92
CA GLU A 38 -2.47 7.29 -21.16
C GLU A 38 -2.73 6.62 -19.81
N LEU A 39 -2.87 5.30 -19.78
CA LEU A 39 -3.09 4.52 -18.55
C LEU A 39 -1.93 4.68 -17.56
N ILE A 40 -0.69 4.58 -18.05
CA ILE A 40 0.52 4.76 -17.23
C ILE A 40 0.64 6.21 -16.74
N ALA A 41 0.38 7.21 -17.60
CA ALA A 41 0.41 8.61 -17.20
C ALA A 41 -0.64 8.93 -16.13
N TRP A 42 -1.85 8.40 -16.27
CA TRP A 42 -2.91 8.55 -15.26
C TRP A 42 -2.50 7.94 -13.92
N LEU A 43 -1.89 6.74 -13.95
CA LEU A 43 -1.46 6.02 -12.76
C LEU A 43 -0.31 6.75 -12.05
N CYS A 44 0.70 7.25 -12.77
CA CYS A 44 1.78 8.08 -12.23
C CYS A 44 1.27 9.33 -11.51
N ALA A 45 0.10 9.85 -11.91
CA ALA A 45 -0.51 11.02 -11.29
C ALA A 45 -1.37 10.71 -10.05
N ARG A 46 -1.49 9.45 -9.61
CA ARG A 46 -2.26 9.10 -8.40
C ARG A 46 -1.44 9.35 -7.11
N PRO A 47 -2.08 9.79 -6.01
CA PRO A 47 -1.41 9.98 -4.72
C PRO A 47 -1.17 8.64 -4.00
N LEU A 48 -0.31 8.64 -2.97
CA LEU A 48 -0.24 7.54 -1.99
C LEU A 48 -1.34 7.64 -0.92
N VAL A 49 -1.73 8.87 -0.58
CA VAL A 49 -2.67 9.19 0.49
C VAL A 49 -3.65 10.24 0.01
N ALA A 50 -4.93 10.06 0.34
CA ALA A 50 -5.97 11.06 0.14
C ALA A 50 -6.77 11.26 1.43
N ILE A 51 -7.23 12.48 1.69
CA ILE A 51 -8.07 12.82 2.84
C ILE A 51 -9.36 13.46 2.34
N GLU A 52 -10.49 12.99 2.85
CA GLU A 52 -11.82 13.51 2.55
C GLU A 52 -12.66 13.53 3.84
N GLY A 53 -12.91 14.73 4.36
CA GLY A 53 -13.54 14.90 5.67
C GLY A 53 -12.74 14.24 6.79
N GLU A 54 -13.38 13.30 7.51
CA GLU A 54 -12.78 12.55 8.62
C GLU A 54 -12.08 11.25 8.18
N TYR A 55 -12.04 10.97 6.86
CA TYR A 55 -11.47 9.75 6.31
C TYR A 55 -10.12 9.99 5.64
N LEU A 56 -9.20 9.04 5.83
CA LEU A 56 -7.91 8.98 5.15
C LEU A 56 -7.82 7.66 4.37
N LEU A 57 -7.67 7.74 3.05
CA LEU A 57 -7.45 6.59 2.18
C LEU A 57 -5.96 6.38 1.94
N VAL A 58 -5.47 5.15 2.16
CA VAL A 58 -4.09 4.71 1.90
C VAL A 58 -4.09 3.21 1.54
N HIS A 59 -3.17 2.74 0.71
CA HIS A 59 -3.20 1.33 0.27
C HIS A 59 -2.94 0.34 1.42
N ALA A 60 -1.92 0.57 2.26
CA ALA A 60 -1.54 -0.32 3.36
C ALA A 60 -1.82 0.28 4.75
N GLY A 61 -1.06 1.30 5.15
CA GLY A 61 -1.16 1.90 6.47
C GLY A 61 -0.23 3.09 6.64
N LEU A 62 -0.15 3.63 7.85
CA LEU A 62 0.72 4.75 8.20
C LEU A 62 1.60 4.39 9.40
N LEU A 63 2.82 4.93 9.45
CA LEU A 63 3.69 4.78 10.61
C LEU A 63 3.11 5.46 11.85
N PRO A 64 3.34 4.94 13.08
CA PRO A 64 2.76 5.50 14.31
C PRO A 64 3.09 6.98 14.52
N GLN A 65 4.30 7.40 14.16
CA GLN A 65 4.77 8.78 14.32
C GLN A 65 4.20 9.77 13.29
N TRP A 66 3.45 9.33 12.28
CA TRP A 66 2.94 10.22 11.24
C TRP A 66 1.59 10.82 11.60
N THR A 67 1.50 12.14 11.48
CA THR A 67 0.21 12.85 11.44
C THR A 67 -0.41 12.71 10.05
N PRO A 68 -1.72 12.94 9.90
CA PRO A 68 -2.35 13.02 8.58
C PRO A 68 -1.69 14.07 7.66
N ALA A 69 -1.21 15.18 8.24
CA ALA A 69 -0.48 16.21 7.49
C ALA A 69 0.87 15.70 6.97
N THR A 70 1.61 14.95 7.79
CA THR A 70 2.87 14.29 7.38
C THR A 70 2.61 13.31 6.24
N ALA A 71 1.57 12.48 6.36
CA ALA A 71 1.21 11.49 5.35
C ALA A 71 0.84 12.14 4.00
N LEU A 72 0.06 13.24 4.02
CA LEU A 72 -0.25 14.01 2.82
C LEU A 72 0.98 14.67 2.20
N MET A 73 1.86 15.24 3.02
CA MET A 73 3.09 15.87 2.55
C MET A 73 3.97 14.86 1.80
N VAL A 74 4.28 13.71 2.41
CA VAL A 74 5.13 12.70 1.76
C VAL A 74 4.45 12.05 0.55
N SER A 75 3.11 11.95 0.56
CA SER A 75 2.35 11.54 -0.62
C SER A 75 2.54 12.50 -1.80
N ARG A 76 2.51 13.81 -1.55
CA ARG A 76 2.75 14.83 -2.58
C ARG A 76 4.19 14.83 -3.07
N GLU A 77 5.17 14.61 -2.17
CA GLU A 77 6.57 14.46 -2.55
C GLU A 77 6.77 13.30 -3.52
N VAL A 78 6.18 12.13 -3.24
CA VAL A 78 6.25 10.95 -4.13
C VAL A 78 5.52 11.20 -5.45
N GLN A 79 4.32 11.79 -5.41
CA GLN A 79 3.54 12.11 -6.61
C GLN A 79 4.31 13.08 -7.53
N ALA A 80 4.93 14.12 -6.96
CA ALA A 80 5.77 15.06 -7.71
C ALA A 80 6.99 14.36 -8.33
N MET A 81 7.64 13.47 -7.59
CA MET A 81 8.78 12.69 -8.11
C MET A 81 8.38 11.81 -9.29
N LEU A 82 7.23 11.10 -9.20
CA LEU A 82 6.72 10.25 -10.28
C LEU A 82 6.37 11.05 -11.55
N GLY A 83 5.96 12.32 -11.42
CA GLY A 83 5.72 13.22 -12.55
C GLY A 83 6.94 14.01 -13.03
N SER A 84 8.10 13.84 -12.41
CA SER A 84 9.30 14.62 -12.72
C SER A 84 10.19 13.96 -13.79
N ALA A 85 11.19 14.71 -14.28
CA ALA A 85 12.23 14.19 -15.15
C ALA A 85 13.07 13.06 -14.47
N GLU A 86 13.10 13.00 -13.14
CA GLU A 86 13.83 11.99 -12.38
C GLU A 86 13.02 10.71 -12.11
N SER A 87 11.76 10.64 -12.57
CA SER A 87 10.85 9.53 -12.30
C SER A 87 11.44 8.15 -12.63
N HIS A 88 12.12 8.01 -13.78
CA HIS A 88 12.79 6.75 -14.15
C HIS A 88 13.93 6.37 -13.19
N ALA A 89 14.70 7.35 -12.72
CA ALA A 89 15.78 7.09 -11.76
C ALA A 89 15.20 6.67 -10.40
N PHE A 90 14.13 7.34 -9.96
CA PHE A 90 13.40 6.98 -8.74
C PHE A 90 12.78 5.58 -8.83
N LEU A 91 12.06 5.24 -9.91
CA LEU A 91 11.46 3.90 -10.09
C LEU A 91 12.52 2.78 -10.09
N ARG A 92 13.69 3.03 -10.68
CA ARG A 92 14.83 2.11 -10.61
C ARG A 92 15.33 1.92 -9.17
N ALA A 93 15.37 3.00 -8.40
CA ALA A 93 15.82 3.00 -7.01
C ALA A 93 14.72 2.57 -6.02
N LEU A 94 13.46 2.44 -6.43
CA LEU A 94 12.34 2.21 -5.54
C LEU A 94 12.37 0.84 -4.87
N TYR A 95 12.95 -0.16 -5.55
CA TYR A 95 13.07 -1.51 -5.03
C TYR A 95 14.08 -1.57 -3.89
N GLY A 96 13.58 -1.87 -2.70
CA GLY A 96 14.40 -2.10 -1.53
C GLY A 96 13.57 -2.04 -0.26
N ASP A 97 14.11 -2.69 0.76
CA ASP A 97 13.51 -2.69 2.09
C ASP A 97 14.15 -1.63 3.00
N GLU A 98 15.31 -1.08 2.62
CA GLU A 98 15.98 -0.03 3.36
C GLU A 98 15.79 1.36 2.73
N PRO A 99 15.62 2.44 3.52
CA PRO A 99 15.56 2.42 4.98
C PRO A 99 14.24 1.83 5.53
N ARG A 100 14.32 1.10 6.64
CA ARG A 100 13.12 0.56 7.33
C ARG A 100 12.43 1.52 8.28
N GLN A 101 13.03 2.67 8.56
CA GLN A 101 12.54 3.61 9.58
C GLN A 101 12.48 5.03 9.03
N TRP A 102 11.38 5.73 9.30
CA TRP A 102 11.28 7.16 9.04
C TRP A 102 12.14 7.98 10.00
N ARG A 103 12.95 8.89 9.45
CA ARG A 103 13.64 9.96 10.19
C ARG A 103 13.47 11.25 9.41
N ASP A 104 13.23 12.35 10.11
CA ASP A 104 13.04 13.65 9.47
C ASP A 104 14.28 14.13 8.71
N THR A 105 15.46 13.58 9.05
CA THR A 105 16.73 13.82 8.36
C THR A 105 16.89 13.06 7.04
N LEU A 106 15.99 12.10 6.72
CA LEU A 106 16.01 11.44 5.41
C LEU A 106 15.69 12.45 4.31
N SER A 107 16.40 12.32 3.20
CA SER A 107 16.22 13.13 1.99
C SER A 107 16.32 12.28 0.72
N GLY A 108 16.00 12.87 -0.43
CA GLY A 108 16.11 12.21 -1.73
C GLY A 108 15.31 10.91 -1.84
N PHE A 109 15.83 9.95 -2.60
CA PHE A 109 15.13 8.69 -2.86
C PHE A 109 14.92 7.82 -1.63
N ASP A 110 15.78 7.90 -0.62
CA ASP A 110 15.60 7.13 0.61
C ASP A 110 14.35 7.61 1.38
N ARG A 111 14.17 8.93 1.50
CA ARG A 111 12.95 9.51 2.10
C ARG A 111 11.69 9.05 1.37
N LEU A 112 11.70 9.13 0.03
CA LEU A 112 10.57 8.73 -0.81
C LEU A 112 10.31 7.22 -0.75
N ARG A 113 11.36 6.39 -0.66
CA ARG A 113 11.24 4.94 -0.53
C ARG A 113 10.60 4.55 0.80
N VAL A 114 10.99 5.19 1.91
CA VAL A 114 10.29 5.00 3.21
C VAL A 114 8.82 5.38 3.09
N ALA A 115 8.53 6.50 2.42
CA ALA A 115 7.15 6.95 2.18
C ALA A 115 6.32 5.90 1.45
N VAL A 116 6.84 5.41 0.33
CA VAL A 116 6.21 4.34 -0.46
C VAL A 116 6.07 3.06 0.34
N ASN A 117 7.12 2.60 1.02
CA ASN A 117 7.10 1.35 1.76
C ASN A 117 6.05 1.37 2.88
N ALA A 118 5.95 2.47 3.64
CA ALA A 118 4.92 2.62 4.66
C ALA A 118 3.51 2.61 4.04
N CYS A 119 3.26 3.47 3.04
CA CYS A 119 1.93 3.61 2.46
C CYS A 119 1.45 2.40 1.66
N THR A 120 2.36 1.56 1.15
CA THR A 120 2.00 0.49 0.20
C THR A 120 2.36 -0.92 0.64
N ARG A 121 3.17 -1.10 1.69
CA ARG A 121 3.67 -2.43 2.08
C ARG A 121 3.48 -2.75 3.57
N LEU A 122 3.14 -1.77 4.40
CA LEU A 122 3.11 -1.90 5.85
C LEU A 122 2.10 -2.93 6.34
N ARG A 123 2.57 -3.82 7.23
CA ARG A 123 1.73 -4.74 8.02
C ARG A 123 2.05 -4.57 9.49
N PHE A 124 3.30 -4.84 9.84
CA PHE A 124 3.82 -4.70 11.20
C PHE A 124 4.89 -3.61 11.29
N CYS A 125 4.94 -2.94 12.43
CA CYS A 125 6.04 -2.04 12.78
C CYS A 125 6.32 -2.04 14.29
N GLN A 126 7.47 -1.50 14.66
CA GLN A 126 7.76 -1.13 16.05
C GLN A 126 7.20 0.27 16.36
N GLU A 127 7.15 0.64 17.64
CA GLU A 127 6.69 1.97 18.09
C GLU A 127 7.49 3.13 17.45
N ASN A 128 8.79 2.91 17.21
CA ASN A 128 9.65 3.87 16.53
C ASN A 128 9.45 3.94 15.00
N GLY A 129 8.49 3.20 14.46
CA GLY A 129 8.15 3.08 13.04
C GLY A 129 9.10 2.23 12.20
N THR A 130 9.94 1.39 12.82
CA THR A 130 10.73 0.39 12.07
C THR A 130 9.77 -0.65 11.48
N MET A 131 9.73 -0.75 10.15
CA MET A 131 8.83 -1.62 9.41
C MET A 131 9.36 -3.04 9.31
N ASP A 132 8.45 -4.02 9.37
CA ASP A 132 8.73 -5.40 8.99
C ASP A 132 8.18 -5.70 7.58
N PHE A 133 9.01 -6.32 6.74
CA PHE A 133 8.63 -6.77 5.39
C PHE A 133 8.69 -8.30 5.23
N GLY A 134 9.14 -9.03 6.26
CA GLY A 134 9.34 -10.47 6.23
C GLY A 134 8.03 -11.23 6.49
N GLU A 135 7.27 -10.80 7.48
CA GLU A 135 6.01 -11.42 7.88
C GLU A 135 4.85 -10.91 7.01
N LYS A 136 4.07 -11.85 6.48
CA LYS A 136 2.97 -11.58 5.54
C LYS A 136 1.63 -12.18 5.98
N ARG A 137 1.62 -12.96 7.05
CA ARG A 137 0.43 -13.57 7.66
C ARG A 137 -0.29 -12.57 8.56
N GLY A 138 -1.35 -13.01 9.22
CA GLY A 138 -2.15 -12.17 10.12
C GLY A 138 -1.52 -11.93 11.50
N PRO A 139 -2.22 -11.17 12.37
CA PRO A 139 -1.73 -10.73 13.69
C PRO A 139 -1.28 -11.85 14.64
N ALA A 140 -1.77 -13.08 14.48
CA ALA A 140 -1.33 -14.24 15.25
C ALA A 140 0.16 -14.59 15.05
N HIS A 141 0.79 -14.07 14.00
CA HIS A 141 2.20 -14.29 13.67
C HIS A 141 3.07 -13.05 13.88
N THR A 142 2.60 -12.08 14.69
CA THR A 142 3.33 -10.85 14.97
C THR A 142 4.77 -11.15 15.43
N PRO A 143 5.80 -10.63 14.75
CA PRO A 143 7.19 -10.81 15.17
C PRO A 143 7.46 -10.20 16.55
N GLY A 144 8.41 -10.77 17.29
CA GLY A 144 8.80 -10.25 18.61
C GLY A 144 9.24 -8.79 18.55
N GLY A 145 8.63 -7.94 19.39
CA GLY A 145 8.90 -6.50 19.44
C GLY A 145 8.17 -5.64 18.39
N TYR A 146 7.34 -6.26 17.54
CA TYR A 146 6.49 -5.57 16.57
C TYR A 146 5.02 -5.62 17.00
N GLN A 147 4.19 -4.80 16.37
CA GLN A 147 2.74 -4.86 16.44
C GLN A 147 2.14 -4.61 15.05
N PRO A 148 0.90 -5.06 14.77
CA PRO A 148 0.15 -4.58 13.62
C PRO A 148 0.12 -3.05 13.63
N TRP A 149 0.36 -2.40 12.49
CA TRP A 149 0.56 -0.95 12.44
C TRP A 149 -0.58 -0.16 13.07
N TYR A 150 -1.81 -0.67 13.01
CA TYR A 150 -3.02 -0.02 13.53
C TYR A 150 -3.21 -0.22 15.05
N ALA A 151 -2.52 -1.18 15.65
CA ALA A 151 -2.66 -1.57 17.05
C ALA A 151 -1.85 -0.71 18.02
N HIS A 152 -0.93 0.13 17.52
CA HIS A 152 -0.21 1.10 18.33
C HIS A 152 -1.18 2.12 18.94
N GLU A 153 -1.14 2.29 20.27
CA GLU A 153 -2.05 3.18 21.00
C GLU A 153 -1.80 4.67 20.69
N HIS A 154 -0.55 5.03 20.41
CA HIS A 154 -0.11 6.42 20.24
C HIS A 154 0.02 6.85 18.78
N ARG A 155 -0.68 6.19 17.85
CA ARG A 155 -0.70 6.61 16.44
C ARG A 155 -1.17 8.05 16.31
N ARG A 156 -0.32 8.90 15.75
CA ARG A 156 -0.62 10.32 15.54
C ARG A 156 -1.71 10.56 14.48
N SER A 157 -2.09 9.51 13.75
CA SER A 157 -3.19 9.49 12.78
C SER A 157 -4.55 9.07 13.38
N ALA A 158 -4.62 8.70 14.66
CA ALA A 158 -5.82 8.09 15.27
C ALA A 158 -7.08 8.97 15.29
N ARG A 159 -6.96 10.29 15.03
CA ARG A 159 -8.10 11.21 14.94
C ARG A 159 -8.92 11.07 13.66
N LEU A 160 -8.37 10.46 12.61
CA LEU A 160 -9.10 10.17 11.37
C LEU A 160 -9.44 8.68 11.31
N THR A 161 -10.48 8.34 10.55
CA THR A 161 -10.76 6.96 10.17
C THR A 161 -9.90 6.59 8.96
N ILE A 162 -8.97 5.66 9.13
CA ILE A 162 -8.12 5.18 8.03
C ILE A 162 -8.85 4.08 7.27
N VAL A 163 -8.98 4.25 5.95
CA VAL A 163 -9.51 3.24 5.02
C VAL A 163 -8.34 2.69 4.21
N CYS A 164 -8.13 1.37 4.26
CA CYS A 164 -6.98 0.74 3.61
C CYS A 164 -7.24 -0.72 3.22
N GLY A 165 -6.23 -1.36 2.62
CA GLY A 165 -6.26 -2.75 2.17
C GLY A 165 -4.89 -3.42 2.32
N HIS A 166 -4.37 -4.02 1.24
CA HIS A 166 -3.05 -4.67 1.10
C HIS A 166 -2.82 -5.96 1.91
N TRP A 167 -3.40 -6.03 3.10
CA TRP A 167 -3.17 -7.12 4.03
C TRP A 167 -4.25 -8.20 3.93
N SER A 168 -4.37 -8.83 2.77
CA SER A 168 -5.39 -9.85 2.49
C SER A 168 -5.45 -11.03 3.47
N THR A 169 -4.37 -11.34 4.20
CA THR A 169 -4.33 -12.40 5.23
C THR A 169 -4.93 -11.98 6.57
N LEU A 170 -5.22 -10.69 6.76
CA LEU A 170 -5.96 -10.16 7.89
C LEU A 170 -7.47 -10.33 7.75
N ASP A 171 -7.96 -10.46 6.51
CA ASP A 171 -9.37 -10.38 6.14
C ASP A 171 -10.00 -9.00 6.49
N LEU A 172 -11.32 -8.88 6.33
CA LEU A 172 -12.08 -7.67 6.66
C LEU A 172 -11.95 -7.33 8.15
N LEU A 173 -11.42 -6.14 8.44
CA LEU A 173 -11.35 -5.58 9.80
C LEU A 173 -12.03 -4.22 9.85
N LEU A 174 -13.03 -4.09 10.73
CA LEU A 174 -13.78 -2.86 10.95
C LEU A 174 -13.65 -2.43 12.41
N ALA A 175 -12.76 -1.47 12.66
CA ALA A 175 -12.56 -0.84 13.95
C ALA A 175 -13.15 0.58 13.97
N PRO A 176 -13.27 1.24 15.14
CA PRO A 176 -13.80 2.59 15.23
C PRO A 176 -13.11 3.60 14.29
N ASN A 177 -11.77 3.53 14.14
CA ASN A 177 -10.99 4.46 13.31
C ASN A 177 -10.08 3.77 12.27
N VAL A 178 -10.31 2.48 11.96
CA VAL A 178 -9.57 1.75 10.92
C VAL A 178 -10.51 0.79 10.20
N LEU A 179 -10.57 0.87 8.87
CA LEU A 179 -11.38 0.05 7.98
C LEU A 179 -10.45 -0.63 6.97
N MET A 180 -10.16 -1.91 7.17
CA MET A 180 -9.29 -2.71 6.29
C MET A 180 -10.16 -3.57 5.38
N LEU A 181 -10.23 -3.20 4.11
CA LEU A 181 -11.21 -3.69 3.14
C LEU A 181 -10.68 -4.84 2.26
N ASP A 182 -9.38 -5.16 2.34
CA ASP A 182 -8.79 -6.24 1.55
C ASP A 182 -9.15 -7.61 2.14
N SER A 183 -10.32 -8.10 1.74
CA SER A 183 -10.82 -9.45 2.03
C SER A 183 -10.35 -10.48 1.00
N GLY A 184 -9.23 -10.25 0.31
CA GLY A 184 -8.55 -11.27 -0.47
C GLY A 184 -9.31 -11.80 -1.69
N CYS A 185 -10.03 -10.94 -2.43
CA CYS A 185 -10.79 -11.33 -3.64
C CYS A 185 -9.98 -12.17 -4.63
N LEU A 186 -8.73 -11.81 -4.89
CA LEU A 186 -7.85 -12.55 -5.80
C LEU A 186 -7.61 -14.01 -5.36
N TRP A 187 -7.65 -14.25 -4.04
CA TRP A 187 -7.37 -15.54 -3.40
C TRP A 187 -8.63 -16.35 -3.10
N GLY A 188 -9.77 -15.95 -3.65
CA GLY A 188 -11.06 -16.63 -3.42
C GLY A 188 -11.89 -16.06 -2.27
N GLY A 189 -11.44 -14.99 -1.65
CA GLY A 189 -12.29 -14.18 -0.78
C GLY A 189 -13.27 -13.30 -1.56
N SER A 190 -13.62 -12.15 -1.00
CA SER A 190 -14.57 -11.20 -1.62
C SER A 190 -13.89 -9.88 -2.01
N LEU A 191 -14.49 -9.18 -2.97
CA LEU A 191 -14.29 -7.75 -3.14
C LEU A 191 -15.23 -7.02 -2.19
N THR A 192 -14.67 -6.20 -1.28
CA THR A 192 -15.44 -5.49 -0.26
C THR A 192 -15.53 -3.99 -0.57
N ALA A 193 -16.72 -3.44 -0.40
CA ALA A 193 -16.97 -2.00 -0.32
C ALA A 193 -17.69 -1.66 0.99
N ILE A 194 -17.45 -0.45 1.50
CA ILE A 194 -18.16 0.10 2.65
C ILE A 194 -18.77 1.46 2.28
N ARG A 195 -20.03 1.66 2.62
CA ARG A 195 -20.67 2.98 2.56
C ARG A 195 -20.31 3.74 3.82
N LEU A 196 -19.68 4.89 3.68
CA LEU A 196 -19.07 5.61 4.81
C LEU A 196 -20.10 6.12 5.82
N ASP A 197 -21.24 6.64 5.35
CA ASP A 197 -22.28 7.28 6.17
C ASP A 197 -22.86 6.36 7.27
N ASP A 198 -23.09 5.09 6.95
CA ASP A 198 -23.71 4.11 7.85
C ASP A 198 -22.84 2.88 8.10
N ARG A 199 -21.60 2.89 7.59
CA ARG A 199 -20.64 1.78 7.65
C ARG A 199 -21.19 0.46 7.11
N ARG A 200 -22.19 0.49 6.22
CA ARG A 200 -22.75 -0.72 5.64
C ARG A 200 -21.76 -1.37 4.68
N VAL A 201 -21.55 -2.67 4.88
CA VAL A 201 -20.64 -3.49 4.08
C VAL A 201 -21.39 -4.15 2.90
N PHE A 202 -20.73 -4.16 1.75
CA PHE A 202 -21.16 -4.86 0.54
C PHE A 202 -20.01 -5.75 0.07
N GLN A 203 -20.29 -7.01 -0.23
CA GLN A 203 -19.29 -7.98 -0.68
C GLN A 203 -19.77 -8.72 -1.92
N VAL A 204 -18.86 -8.88 -2.88
CA VAL A 204 -19.05 -9.72 -4.07
C VAL A 204 -17.97 -10.81 -4.05
N PRO A 205 -18.35 -12.09 -4.06
CA PRO A 205 -17.38 -13.19 -4.03
C PRO A 205 -16.55 -13.23 -5.32
N SER A 206 -15.32 -13.73 -5.21
CA SER A 206 -14.46 -13.96 -6.36
C SER A 206 -15.08 -14.93 -7.36
N LEU A 207 -15.08 -14.54 -8.65
CA LEU A 207 -15.57 -15.40 -9.74
C LEU A 207 -14.49 -16.32 -10.30
N GLN A 208 -13.21 -15.94 -10.14
CA GLN A 208 -12.05 -16.65 -10.70
C GLN A 208 -10.86 -16.56 -9.74
N PRO A 209 -10.88 -17.33 -8.63
CA PRO A 209 -9.77 -17.32 -7.69
C PRO A 209 -8.50 -17.86 -8.35
N LEU A 210 -7.36 -17.22 -8.09
CA LEU A 210 -6.07 -17.84 -8.36
C LEU A 210 -5.96 -19.06 -7.43
N LYS A 211 -5.80 -20.25 -8.01
CA LYS A 211 -5.46 -21.44 -7.23
C LYS A 211 -4.12 -21.17 -6.55
N HIS A 212 -4.05 -21.28 -5.23
CA HIS A 212 -2.77 -21.32 -4.54
C HIS A 212 -1.89 -22.38 -5.22
N ALA A 213 -0.66 -22.01 -5.60
CA ALA A 213 0.36 -23.04 -5.78
C ALA A 213 0.43 -23.81 -4.43
N PRO A 214 0.43 -25.15 -4.43
CA PRO A 214 0.57 -25.89 -3.18
C PRO A 214 1.82 -25.38 -2.47
N GLY A 215 1.64 -24.84 -1.26
CA GLY A 215 2.76 -24.42 -0.42
C GLY A 215 3.66 -25.62 -0.14
N PRO A 216 4.94 -25.40 0.25
CA PRO A 216 5.79 -26.51 0.65
C PRO A 216 5.09 -27.24 1.81
N THR A 217 4.82 -28.52 1.60
CA THR A 217 4.45 -29.44 2.68
C THR A 217 5.56 -29.36 3.74
N GLY A 218 5.15 -29.29 5.01
CA GLY A 218 6.02 -29.02 6.16
C GLY A 218 7.15 -30.00 6.40
#